data_AF-A0A0F9ZN97-F1
#
_entry.id   AF-A0A0F9ZN97-F1
#
_cell.length_a   1.000
_cell.length_b   1.000
_cell.length_c   1.000
_cell.angle_alpha   90.00
_cell.angle_beta   90.00
_cell.angle_gamma   90.00
#
_symmetry.space_group_name_H-M   'P 1'
#
loop_
_entity.id
_entity.type
_entity.pdbx_description
1 polymer ?
#
loop_
_entity_poly.entity_id
_entity_poly.type
_entity_poly.pdbx_seq_one_letter_code
_entity_poly.pdbx_strand_id
1 'polypeptide(L)'
;MANLQDIKSVDWQPKLNEIGSIVEDIDDIDQCIKIILMTRKGSDPHRPEFGSDIWQYIDAPVNVAISNIIREVMDAINIWETRVEIKGITAQIEESNINLQINRQIKNTDIQGILEVAV
;
A
#
# COMPACT_ATOMS: atom_id res chain seq x y z
N MET A 1 -9.88 -19.59 12.72
CA MET A 1 -10.30 -19.54 11.30
C MET A 1 -11.60 -18.75 11.28
N ALA A 2 -11.61 -17.60 10.61
CA ALA A 2 -12.77 -16.72 10.52
C ALA A 2 -13.91 -17.45 9.79
N ASN A 3 -15.12 -17.36 10.33
CA ASN A 3 -16.30 -17.89 9.66
C ASN A 3 -16.95 -16.80 8.81
N LEU A 4 -17.57 -17.20 7.70
CA LEU A 4 -18.29 -16.28 6.81
C LEU A 4 -19.42 -15.53 7.53
N GLN A 5 -19.99 -16.11 8.60
CA GLN A 5 -21.07 -15.48 9.38
C GLN A 5 -20.58 -14.33 10.27
N ASP A 6 -19.27 -14.26 10.55
CA ASP A 6 -18.70 -13.26 11.45
C ASP A 6 -18.28 -11.97 10.72
N ILE A 7 -18.24 -12.01 9.38
CA ILE A 7 -17.83 -10.91 8.51
C ILE A 7 -18.96 -9.88 8.42
N LYS A 8 -18.66 -8.63 8.75
CA LYS A 8 -19.64 -7.54 8.80
C LYS A 8 -19.45 -6.54 7.67
N SER A 9 -18.22 -6.36 7.20
CA SER A 9 -17.93 -5.43 6.12
C SER A 9 -18.19 -6.04 4.74
N VAL A 10 -18.56 -5.17 3.80
CA VAL A 10 -18.62 -5.53 2.37
C VAL A 10 -17.21 -5.71 1.82
N ASP A 11 -16.28 -4.86 2.25
CA ASP A 11 -14.89 -4.87 1.83
C ASP A 11 -14.04 -5.60 2.86
N TRP A 12 -13.60 -6.80 2.50
CA TRP A 12 -12.76 -7.64 3.36
C TRP A 12 -11.81 -8.49 2.53
N GLN A 13 -10.71 -8.92 3.16
CA GLN A 13 -9.76 -9.84 2.54
C GLN A 13 -9.07 -10.73 3.59
N PRO A 14 -8.48 -11.88 3.18
CA PRO A 14 -7.65 -12.69 4.05
C PRO A 14 -6.43 -11.89 4.54
N LYS A 15 -6.12 -11.96 5.83
CA LYS A 15 -4.99 -11.21 6.40
C LYS A 15 -3.65 -11.78 5.92
N LEU A 16 -2.75 -10.91 5.48
CA LEU A 16 -1.38 -11.29 5.12
C LEU A 16 -0.63 -11.80 6.35
N ASN A 17 0.20 -12.83 6.17
CA ASN A 17 1.03 -13.46 7.20
C ASN A 17 0.28 -14.15 8.35
N GLU A 18 -1.05 -14.30 8.28
CA GLU A 18 -1.83 -14.97 9.33
C GLU A 18 -2.94 -15.85 8.73
N ILE A 19 -2.78 -17.16 8.83
CA ILE A 19 -3.71 -18.12 8.21
C ILE A 19 -5.04 -18.14 8.97
N GLY A 20 -6.13 -17.94 8.24
CA GLY A 20 -7.48 -18.04 8.78
C GLY A 20 -7.94 -16.81 9.55
N SER A 21 -7.21 -15.71 9.47
CA SER A 21 -7.63 -14.38 9.93
C SER A 21 -8.00 -13.51 8.73
N ILE A 22 -8.85 -12.51 8.97
CA ILE A 22 -9.31 -11.56 7.96
C ILE A 22 -9.02 -10.13 8.39
N VAL A 23 -9.01 -9.23 7.42
CA VAL A 23 -9.03 -7.78 7.64
C VAL A 23 -10.30 -7.22 7.00
N GLU A 24 -10.87 -6.20 7.63
CA GLU A 24 -12.13 -5.57 7.23
C GLU A 24 -11.95 -4.04 7.21
N ASP A 25 -12.79 -3.35 6.43
CA ASP A 25 -12.89 -1.89 6.39
C ASP A 25 -11.54 -1.18 6.15
N ILE A 26 -11.01 -0.53 7.19
CA ILE A 26 -9.82 0.31 7.12
C ILE A 26 -8.56 -0.55 6.99
N ASP A 27 -8.54 -1.69 7.68
CA ASP A 27 -7.40 -2.62 7.65
C ASP A 27 -7.33 -3.34 6.28
N ASP A 28 -8.48 -3.54 5.62
CA ASP A 28 -8.53 -3.98 4.21
C ASP A 28 -7.81 -2.98 3.30
N ILE A 29 -8.16 -1.70 3.41
CA ILE A 29 -7.53 -0.65 2.60
C ILE A 29 -6.01 -0.60 2.83
N ASP A 30 -5.56 -0.67 4.08
CA ASP A 30 -4.12 -0.66 4.40
C ASP A 30 -3.40 -1.86 3.79
N GLN A 31 -4.03 -3.03 3.83
CA GLN A 31 -3.47 -4.22 3.23
C GLN A 31 -3.48 -4.14 1.69
N CYS A 32 -4.52 -3.58 1.06
CA CYS A 32 -4.55 -3.32 -0.38
C CYS A 32 -3.41 -2.41 -0.82
N ILE A 33 -3.16 -1.31 -0.10
CA ILE A 33 -2.02 -0.41 -0.38
C ILE A 33 -0.70 -1.18 -0.30
N LYS A 34 -0.49 -1.99 0.75
CA LYS A 34 0.73 -2.81 0.86
C LYS A 34 0.88 -3.77 -0.32
N ILE A 35 -0.19 -4.44 -0.74
CA ILE A 35 -0.17 -5.37 -1.88
C ILE A 35 0.22 -4.62 -3.17
N ILE A 36 -0.37 -3.45 -3.42
CA ILE A 36 -0.04 -2.63 -4.60
C ILE A 36 1.45 -2.28 -4.62
N LEU A 37 1.98 -1.78 -3.49
CA LEU A 37 3.38 -1.34 -3.42
C LEU A 37 4.37 -2.51 -3.49
N MET A 38 4.04 -3.66 -2.89
CA MET A 38 4.90 -4.84 -2.89
C MET A 38 4.83 -5.65 -4.19
N THR A 39 3.79 -5.46 -5.00
CA THR A 39 3.66 -6.18 -6.27
C THR A 39 4.45 -5.45 -7.35
N ARG A 40 5.40 -6.15 -7.97
CA ARG A 40 6.14 -5.61 -9.11
C ARG A 40 5.22 -5.42 -10.31
N LYS A 41 5.26 -4.22 -10.89
CA LYS A 41 4.53 -3.93 -12.14
C LYS A 41 4.92 -4.93 -13.24
N GLY A 42 3.92 -5.45 -13.96
CA GLY A 42 4.08 -6.47 -15.00
C GLY A 42 4.11 -7.92 -14.51
N SER A 43 4.04 -8.18 -13.20
CA SER A 43 4.05 -9.54 -12.65
C SER A 43 2.71 -10.27 -12.75
N ASP A 44 1.59 -9.55 -12.80
CA ASP A 44 0.25 -10.11 -13.03
C ASP A 44 -0.03 -10.18 -14.54
N PRO A 45 -0.07 -11.38 -15.16
CA PRO A 45 -0.28 -11.53 -16.61
C PRO A 45 -1.62 -10.96 -17.10
N HIS A 46 -2.63 -10.96 -16.24
CA HIS A 46 -3.96 -10.44 -16.60
C HIS A 46 -4.08 -8.94 -16.34
N ARG A 47 -3.20 -8.37 -15.50
CA ARG A 47 -3.13 -6.93 -15.22
C ARG A 47 -1.68 -6.45 -15.25
N PRO A 48 -1.06 -6.31 -16.44
CA PRO A 48 0.34 -5.93 -16.54
C PRO A 48 0.66 -4.56 -15.92
N GLU A 49 -0.30 -3.64 -15.89
CA GLU A 49 -0.11 -2.32 -15.29
C GLU A 49 -0.25 -2.31 -13.75
N PHE A 50 -0.63 -3.44 -13.14
CA PHE A 50 -0.86 -3.54 -11.70
C PHE A 50 0.44 -3.65 -10.92
N GLY A 51 0.51 -2.90 -9.82
CA GLY A 51 1.64 -2.88 -8.90
C GLY A 51 2.38 -1.55 -8.94
N SER A 52 3.67 -1.59 -8.57
CA SER A 52 4.56 -0.44 -8.57
C SER A 52 5.94 -0.78 -9.14
N ASP A 53 6.64 0.25 -9.62
CA ASP A 53 8.02 0.16 -10.10
C ASP A 53 9.06 0.60 -9.05
N ILE A 54 8.68 0.59 -7.77
CA ILE A 54 9.55 0.98 -6.64
C ILE A 54 10.87 0.18 -6.64
N TRP A 55 10.80 -1.10 -7.02
CA TRP A 55 11.95 -2.00 -7.09
C TRP A 55 13.07 -1.50 -8.03
N GLN A 56 12.77 -0.63 -8.99
CA GLN A 56 13.77 -0.07 -9.92
C GLN A 56 14.77 0.87 -9.23
N TYR A 57 14.44 1.35 -8.03
CA TYR A 57 15.26 2.30 -7.27
C TYR A 57 16.10 1.63 -6.18
N ILE A 58 16.08 0.30 -6.10
CA ILE A 58 17.02 -0.45 -5.25
C ILE A 58 18.45 -0.13 -5.73
N ASP A 59 19.35 0.16 -4.77
CA ASP A 59 20.73 0.60 -5.00
C ASP A 59 20.91 1.93 -5.76
N ALA A 60 19.83 2.66 -6.04
CA ALA A 60 19.94 4.00 -6.58
C ALA A 60 20.42 5.00 -5.51
N PRO A 61 21.12 6.09 -5.89
CA PRO A 61 21.50 7.14 -4.96
C PRO A 61 20.29 7.68 -4.21
N VAL A 62 20.37 7.75 -2.88
CA VAL A 62 19.28 8.11 -1.97
C VAL A 62 18.53 9.38 -2.39
N ASN A 63 19.27 10.40 -2.82
CA ASN A 63 18.73 11.70 -3.25
C ASN A 63 17.84 11.59 -4.50
N VAL A 64 18.07 10.59 -5.34
CA VAL A 64 17.27 10.31 -6.54
C VAL A 64 16.19 9.27 -6.23
N ALA A 65 16.53 8.25 -5.44
CA ALA A 65 15.63 7.16 -5.09
C ALA A 65 14.37 7.68 -4.38
N ILE A 66 14.52 8.46 -3.31
CA ILE A 66 13.39 8.89 -2.46
C ILE A 66 12.33 9.65 -3.27
N SER A 67 12.73 10.65 -4.05
CA SER A 67 11.77 11.46 -4.82
C SER A 67 11.02 10.63 -5.87
N ASN A 68 11.70 9.67 -6.49
CA ASN A 68 11.08 8.80 -7.46
C ASN A 68 10.18 7.73 -6.83
N ILE A 69 10.57 7.18 -5.68
CA ILE A 69 9.75 6.25 -4.90
C ILE A 69 8.46 6.95 -4.45
N ILE A 70 8.56 8.17 -3.90
CA ILE A 70 7.37 8.93 -3.47
C ILE A 70 6.43 9.18 -4.66
N ARG A 71 6.97 9.57 -5.83
CA ARG A 71 6.18 9.73 -7.06
C ARG A 71 5.47 8.43 -7.43
N GLU A 72 6.21 7.32 -7.48
CA GLU A 72 5.69 6.01 -7.84
C GLU A 72 4.59 5.53 -6.87
N VAL A 73 4.79 5.72 -5.56
CA VAL A 73 3.78 5.38 -4.55
C VAL A 73 2.51 6.21 -4.75
N MET A 74 2.64 7.52 -5.00
CA MET A 74 1.46 8.36 -5.28
C MET A 74 0.74 7.91 -6.55
N ASP A 75 1.48 7.65 -7.63
CA ASP A 75 0.91 7.24 -8.92
C ASP A 75 0.18 5.88 -8.77
N ALA A 76 0.84 4.88 -8.19
CA ALA A 76 0.29 3.54 -8.03
C ALA A 76 -0.97 3.52 -7.15
N ILE A 77 -0.95 4.22 -6.00
CA ILE A 77 -2.11 4.27 -5.10
C ILE A 77 -3.27 5.02 -5.76
N ASN A 78 -3.02 6.15 -6.45
CA ASN A 78 -4.09 6.91 -7.10
C ASN A 78 -4.77 6.13 -8.24
N ILE A 79 -4.03 5.27 -8.93
CA ILE A 79 -4.56 4.43 -10.01
C ILE A 79 -5.38 3.27 -9.44
N TRP A 80 -4.84 2.56 -8.44
CA TRP A 80 -5.36 1.26 -8.01
C TRP A 80 -6.26 1.29 -6.78
N GLU A 81 -6.09 2.24 -5.87
CA GLU A 81 -6.90 2.37 -4.66
C GLU A 81 -7.69 3.68 -4.68
N THR A 82 -8.82 3.65 -5.39
CA THR A 82 -9.66 4.84 -5.57
C THR A 82 -10.37 5.28 -4.29
N ARG A 83 -10.47 4.42 -3.27
CA ARG A 83 -11.19 4.73 -2.01
C ARG A 83 -10.42 5.68 -1.11
N VAL A 84 -9.12 5.86 -1.32
CA VAL A 84 -8.28 6.75 -0.51
C VAL A 84 -7.76 7.93 -1.31
N GLU A 85 -7.38 8.97 -0.58
CA GLU A 85 -6.62 10.11 -1.07
C GLU A 85 -5.37 10.27 -0.20
N ILE A 86 -4.22 10.46 -0.84
CA ILE A 86 -2.93 10.63 -0.15
C ILE A 86 -2.72 12.10 0.15
N LYS A 87 -2.55 12.44 1.43
CA LYS A 87 -2.30 13.81 1.91
C LYS A 87 -0.82 14.12 2.03
N GLY A 88 0.01 13.11 2.23
CA GLY A 88 1.46 13.27 2.28
C GLY A 88 2.17 11.94 2.46
N ILE A 89 3.43 11.90 2.02
CA ILE A 89 4.30 10.74 2.18
C ILE A 89 5.63 11.26 2.74
N THR A 90 6.11 10.65 3.81
CA THR A 90 7.42 10.92 4.39
C THR A 90 8.26 9.66 4.28
N ALA A 91 9.45 9.77 3.70
CA ALA A 91 10.41 8.67 3.67
C ALA A 91 11.46 8.86 4.76
N GLN A 92 11.70 7.81 5.55
CA GLN A 92 12.76 7.73 6.54
C GLN A 92 13.69 6.58 6.16
N ILE A 93 14.99 6.79 6.28
CA ILE A 93 16.00 5.78 5.95
C ILE A 93 16.46 5.19 7.27
N GLU A 94 16.26 3.90 7.43
CA GLU A 94 16.75 3.13 8.57
C GLU A 94 17.74 2.09 8.07
N GLU A 95 19.03 2.39 8.24
CA GLU A 95 20.16 1.55 7.81
C GLU A 95 20.11 1.21 6.32
N SER A 96 19.47 0.09 5.97
CA SER A 96 19.34 -0.45 4.61
C SER A 96 17.91 -0.45 4.08
N ASN A 97 16.92 -0.08 4.89
CA ASN A 97 15.51 -0.08 4.51
C ASN A 97 14.98 1.35 4.39
N ILE A 98 13.99 1.55 3.51
CA ILE A 98 13.29 2.82 3.39
C ILE A 98 11.90 2.65 3.98
N ASN A 99 11.66 3.28 5.13
CA ASN A 99 10.36 3.32 5.77
C ASN A 99 9.55 4.50 5.22
N LEU A 100 8.45 4.19 4.55
CA LEU A 100 7.49 5.15 4.04
C LEU A 100 6.34 5.29 5.04
N GLN A 101 6.15 6.51 5.54
CA GLN A 101 4.96 6.91 6.29
C GLN A 101 3.99 7.60 5.34
N ILE A 102 2.86 6.94 5.09
CA ILE A 102 1.84 7.38 4.15
C ILE A 102 0.65 7.91 4.95
N ASN A 103 0.43 9.22 4.85
CA ASN A 103 -0.74 9.88 5.43
C ASN A 103 -1.88 9.81 4.42
N ARG A 104 -2.89 8.99 4.72
CA ARG A 104 -4.06 8.80 3.86
C ARG A 104 -5.33 9.30 4.52
N GLN A 105 -6.28 9.71 3.69
CA GLN A 105 -7.64 10.03 4.08
C GLN A 105 -8.61 9.18 3.23
N ILE A 106 -9.65 8.65 3.86
CA ILE A 106 -10.69 7.89 3.15
C ILE A 106 -11.63 8.85 2.42
N LYS A 107 -11.90 8.62 1.14
CA LYS A 107 -12.87 9.44 0.41
C LYS A 107 -14.26 9.19 1.00
N ASN A 108 -15.03 10.26 1.19
CA ASN A 108 -16.33 10.28 1.89
C ASN A 108 -16.25 10.28 3.42
N THR A 109 -15.06 10.31 4.03
CA THR A 109 -14.95 10.45 5.50
C THR A 109 -13.74 11.30 5.89
N ASP A 110 -13.85 12.06 6.98
CA ASP A 110 -12.71 12.83 7.53
C ASP A 110 -11.76 11.97 8.39
N ILE A 111 -11.81 10.64 8.23
CA ILE A 111 -10.90 9.72 8.92
C ILE A 111 -9.54 9.76 8.21
N GLN A 112 -8.55 10.24 8.95
CA GLN A 112 -7.15 10.18 8.56
C GLN A 112 -6.46 8.99 9.23
N GLY A 113 -5.54 8.37 8.51
CA GLY A 113 -4.73 7.26 9.00
C GLY A 113 -3.28 7.41 8.54
N ILE A 114 -2.36 6.97 9.39
CA ILE A 114 -0.94 6.85 9.06
C ILE A 114 -0.67 5.37 8.81
N LEU A 115 -0.14 5.07 7.63
CA LEU A 115 0.28 3.73 7.25
C LEU A 115 1.80 3.70 7.11
N GLU A 116 2.44 2.77 7.80
CA GLU A 116 3.87 2.53 7.68
C GLU A 116 4.13 1.33 6.75
N VAL A 117 4.98 1.56 5.75
CA VAL A 117 5.39 0.55 4.76
C VAL A 117 6.91 0.58 4.64
N ALA A 118 7.55 -0.55 4.94
CA ALA A 118 8.97 -0.74 4.65
C ALA A 118 9.14 -1.21 3.21
N VAL A 119 10.03 -0.54 2.47
CA VAL A 119 10.46 -0.86 1.10
C VAL A 119 11.92 -1.26 1.10
#